data_AF-A0AAA9TQT8-F1
#
_entry.id   AF-A0AAA9TQT8-F1
#
_cell.length_a   1.000
_cell.length_b   1.000
_cell.length_c   1.000
_cell.angle_alpha   90.00
_cell.angle_beta   90.00
_cell.angle_gamma   90.00
#
_symmetry.space_group_name_H-M   'P 1'
#
loop_
_entity.id
_entity.type
_entity.pdbx_description
1 polymer ?
#
loop_
_entity_poly.entity_id
_entity_poly.type
_entity_poly.pdbx_seq_one_letter_code
_entity_poly.pdbx_strand_id
1 'polypeptide(L)'
;MASMVEYKGLKAGYRCGYCDSEEGKASCGMWAHSMTVQDYQDLIDRGWRRSGKYVYKPVMNQTCCPQYTIRCRPLQFQPSKSHKKVLKKMLKFLAKGEISKGNCEDEPMEPTVEDAVSSDFGLINKLDIHCDLKTLNDDLKKSLESEEKKKAKREESNEITHSQDMEEKLGSGEPSCSVKVHTAPQPGRGADLSKPPCRKAKEIRKERKRLKLMQQNPAGEREGFQAQCQPSSLLPPKTKSNEPKSLEDLIFESLPENASHKLEVRVVRSSPPSSQFKATFQESYQVYKRYQMVVHRDPPDKPTVSQFTRFLCSSPLETENSPNGPDCGYGSFHQQYWLDGKIIAVGVIDILPYCVSSVYLYYDPDYSFLSLGVYSALREIAFTRQLHEKTPQLSYYYMGFYIHSCPKMKYKGQYRPSDLLCPETYVWVPIEQCLPSLEKSKYCRFNQDPEAVDEGRSKEPDRLQVFYKKAIMPYGVYKQQQRDPSEAAAVLQYARLVGQACSERMLLFRN
;
A
#
# COMPACT_ATOMS: atom_id res chain seq x y z
N MET A 1 17.38 6.00 -17.52
CA MET A 1 17.07 5.33 -18.79
C MET A 1 15.61 5.60 -19.12
N ALA A 2 15.11 5.29 -20.32
CA ALA A 2 13.64 5.31 -20.52
C ALA A 2 13.01 4.08 -19.84
N SER A 3 11.84 4.25 -19.23
CA SER A 3 11.06 3.13 -18.70
C SER A 3 10.60 2.22 -19.84
N MET A 4 10.66 0.90 -19.66
CA MET A 4 10.24 -0.08 -20.66
C MET A 4 9.25 -1.07 -20.07
N VAL A 5 8.07 -1.18 -20.69
CA VAL A 5 6.96 -1.98 -20.17
C VAL A 5 6.31 -2.83 -21.24
N GLU A 6 5.83 -4.01 -20.87
CA GLU A 6 5.08 -4.92 -21.72
C GLU A 6 3.65 -5.08 -21.17
N TYR A 7 2.68 -4.43 -21.83
CA TYR A 7 1.27 -4.48 -21.40
C TYR A 7 0.64 -5.85 -21.66
N LYS A 8 0.01 -6.42 -20.64
CA LYS A 8 -0.60 -7.78 -20.67
C LYS A 8 -2.13 -7.77 -20.71
N GLY A 9 -2.76 -6.60 -20.78
CA GLY A 9 -4.21 -6.49 -20.89
C GLY A 9 -4.97 -6.70 -19.57
N LEU A 10 -6.29 -6.85 -19.70
CA LEU A 10 -7.21 -7.16 -18.61
C LEU A 10 -7.13 -8.65 -18.24
N LYS A 11 -7.09 -8.93 -16.95
CA LYS A 11 -7.26 -10.28 -16.41
C LYS A 11 -8.35 -10.25 -15.34
N ALA A 12 -9.29 -11.20 -15.39
CA ALA A 12 -10.46 -11.28 -14.52
C ALA A 12 -10.71 -12.71 -14.04
N GLY A 13 -11.56 -12.87 -13.02
CA GLY A 13 -12.00 -14.19 -12.54
C GLY A 13 -11.08 -14.85 -11.51
N TYR A 14 -10.12 -14.12 -10.93
CA TYR A 14 -9.31 -14.67 -9.83
C TYR A 14 -10.09 -14.64 -8.52
N ARG A 15 -9.82 -15.63 -7.66
CA ARG A 15 -10.25 -15.59 -6.26
C ARG A 15 -9.81 -14.27 -5.61
N CYS A 16 -10.74 -13.62 -4.92
CA CYS A 16 -10.45 -12.42 -4.17
C CYS A 16 -9.88 -12.77 -2.80
N GLY A 17 -8.74 -12.18 -2.41
CA GLY A 17 -8.19 -12.36 -1.06
C GLY A 17 -8.91 -11.55 0.04
N TYR A 18 -9.86 -10.69 -0.33
CA TYR A 18 -10.55 -9.79 0.58
C TYR A 18 -11.99 -10.18 0.88
N CYS A 19 -12.61 -10.96 -0.02
CA CYS A 19 -14.00 -11.38 0.02
C CYS A 19 -14.07 -12.83 -0.45
N ASP A 20 -15.00 -13.62 0.07
CA ASP A 20 -15.23 -14.99 -0.40
C ASP A 20 -16.19 -15.04 -1.62
N SER A 21 -16.29 -13.95 -2.39
CA SER A 21 -17.19 -13.86 -3.56
C SER A 21 -16.66 -14.63 -4.76
N GLU A 22 -17.57 -15.25 -5.50
CA GLU A 22 -17.32 -15.91 -6.78
C GLU A 22 -17.04 -14.91 -7.94
N GLU A 23 -17.49 -13.65 -7.82
CA GLU A 23 -17.25 -12.58 -8.81
C GLU A 23 -15.75 -12.27 -8.99
N GLY A 24 -14.94 -12.59 -7.97
CA GLY A 24 -13.49 -12.50 -8.04
C GLY A 24 -12.93 -11.09 -8.19
N LYS A 25 -11.68 -11.01 -8.66
CA LYS A 25 -10.95 -9.77 -8.93
C LYS A 25 -10.73 -9.56 -10.43
N ALA A 26 -10.69 -8.30 -10.84
CA ALA A 26 -10.29 -7.89 -12.19
C ALA A 26 -9.20 -6.81 -12.13
N SER A 27 -8.16 -6.94 -12.93
CA SER A 27 -7.07 -5.97 -13.02
C SER A 27 -6.41 -5.96 -14.38
N CYS A 28 -5.99 -4.79 -14.83
CA CYS A 28 -5.05 -4.68 -15.94
C CYS A 28 -3.61 -4.82 -15.41
N GLY A 29 -2.72 -5.41 -16.21
CA GLY A 29 -1.34 -5.65 -15.82
C GLY A 29 -0.32 -5.33 -16.89
N MET A 30 0.91 -5.07 -16.47
CA MET A 30 2.08 -4.98 -17.33
C MET A 30 3.32 -5.51 -16.63
N TRP A 31 4.24 -6.06 -17.40
CA TRP A 31 5.58 -6.36 -16.92
C TRP A 31 6.49 -5.15 -17.14
N ALA A 32 7.14 -4.65 -16.09
CA ALA A 32 8.10 -3.56 -16.20
C ALA A 32 9.53 -4.11 -16.24
N HIS A 33 10.21 -3.95 -17.37
CA HIS A 33 11.60 -4.37 -17.53
C HIS A 33 12.53 -3.42 -16.75
N SER A 34 12.27 -2.11 -16.91
CA SER A 34 12.87 -0.98 -16.20
C SER A 34 11.83 0.12 -16.04
N MET A 35 11.97 0.94 -14.99
CA MET A 35 11.06 2.04 -14.72
C MET A 35 11.77 3.15 -13.95
N THR A 36 11.63 4.40 -14.40
CA THR A 36 12.09 5.55 -13.62
C THR A 36 11.20 5.75 -12.40
N VAL A 37 11.73 6.36 -11.34
CA VAL A 37 10.93 6.62 -10.13
C VAL A 37 9.85 7.67 -10.38
N GLN A 38 10.04 8.57 -11.34
CA GLN A 38 9.01 9.53 -11.77
C GLN A 38 7.89 8.85 -12.56
N ASP A 39 8.20 7.94 -13.48
CA ASP A 39 7.15 7.21 -14.20
C ASP A 39 6.33 6.34 -13.25
N TYR A 40 6.97 5.70 -12.26
CA TYR A 40 6.22 4.96 -11.26
C TYR A 40 5.39 5.86 -10.34
N GLN A 41 5.89 7.04 -9.96
CA GLN A 41 5.12 8.05 -9.22
C GLN A 41 3.83 8.41 -9.97
N ASP A 42 3.94 8.74 -11.25
CA ASP A 42 2.79 9.10 -12.09
C ASP A 42 1.81 7.93 -12.24
N LEU A 43 2.31 6.68 -12.31
CA LEU A 43 1.47 5.48 -12.34
C LEU A 43 0.72 5.25 -11.01
N ILE A 44 1.38 5.36 -9.85
CA ILE A 44 0.70 5.14 -8.55
C ILE A 44 -0.35 6.22 -8.27
N ASP A 45 -0.14 7.43 -8.80
CA ASP A 45 -1.08 8.56 -8.78
C ASP A 45 -2.28 8.35 -9.72
N ARG A 46 -2.21 7.32 -10.57
CA ARG A 46 -3.33 6.81 -11.38
C ARG A 46 -3.85 5.47 -10.88
N GLY A 47 -3.46 5.06 -9.67
CA GLY A 47 -3.96 3.84 -9.02
C GLY A 47 -3.27 2.54 -9.41
N TRP A 48 -2.13 2.61 -10.11
CA TRP A 48 -1.28 1.43 -10.32
C TRP A 48 -0.52 1.04 -9.04
N ARG A 49 -0.16 -0.23 -8.90
CA ARG A 49 0.71 -0.78 -7.86
C ARG A 49 1.64 -1.82 -8.46
N ARG A 50 2.66 -2.23 -7.71
CA ARG A 50 3.59 -3.27 -8.17
C ARG A 50 3.80 -4.37 -7.14
N SER A 51 4.16 -5.53 -7.66
CA SER A 51 4.64 -6.70 -6.93
C SER A 51 5.83 -7.24 -7.70
N GLY A 52 7.04 -7.04 -7.16
CA GLY A 52 8.24 -7.23 -7.96
C GLY A 52 8.28 -6.28 -9.17
N LYS A 53 8.50 -6.88 -10.34
CA LYS A 53 8.46 -6.23 -11.67
C LYS A 53 7.07 -6.19 -12.32
N TYR A 54 6.08 -6.87 -11.75
CA TYR A 54 4.71 -6.82 -12.27
C TYR A 54 3.99 -5.59 -11.73
N VAL A 55 3.42 -4.78 -12.61
CA VAL A 55 2.69 -3.55 -12.28
C VAL A 55 1.22 -3.75 -12.69
N TYR A 56 0.28 -3.46 -11.80
CA TYR A 56 -1.13 -3.77 -11.97
C TYR A 56 -2.04 -2.65 -11.49
N LYS A 57 -3.22 -2.55 -12.11
CA LYS A 57 -4.28 -1.59 -11.75
C LYS A 57 -5.62 -2.32 -11.65
N PRO A 58 -6.24 -2.36 -10.46
CA PRO A 58 -7.57 -2.93 -10.30
C PRO A 58 -8.62 -2.23 -11.18
N VAL A 59 -9.54 -3.02 -11.72
CA VAL A 59 -10.72 -2.52 -12.44
C VAL A 59 -11.87 -2.41 -11.44
N MET A 60 -12.03 -1.19 -10.93
CA MET A 60 -12.78 -0.87 -9.72
C MET A 60 -14.27 -1.19 -9.79
N ASN A 61 -14.87 -1.15 -10.99
CA ASN A 61 -16.28 -1.47 -11.23
C ASN A 61 -16.53 -2.96 -11.55
N GLN A 62 -15.48 -3.78 -11.70
CA GLN A 62 -15.57 -5.22 -11.98
C GLN A 62 -15.13 -6.09 -10.81
N THR A 63 -14.35 -5.55 -9.86
CA THR A 63 -13.83 -6.31 -8.72
C THR A 63 -14.82 -6.31 -7.55
N CYS A 64 -15.03 -7.46 -6.88
CA CYS A 64 -15.94 -7.56 -5.71
C CYS A 64 -15.61 -6.56 -4.58
N CYS A 65 -14.33 -6.19 -4.47
CA CYS A 65 -13.73 -5.33 -3.46
C CYS A 65 -12.96 -4.18 -4.12
N PRO A 66 -13.60 -3.03 -4.38
CA PRO A 66 -12.94 -1.88 -4.96
C PRO A 66 -11.75 -1.40 -4.11
N GLN A 67 -10.59 -1.30 -4.74
CA GLN A 67 -9.28 -0.99 -4.16
C GLN A 67 -8.90 0.48 -4.39
N TYR A 68 -9.36 1.37 -3.52
CA TYR A 68 -9.07 2.80 -3.65
C TYR A 68 -7.65 3.09 -3.17
N THR A 69 -6.86 3.79 -3.97
CA THR A 69 -5.56 4.29 -3.51
C THR A 69 -5.78 5.27 -2.36
N ILE A 70 -5.02 5.09 -1.27
CA ILE A 70 -5.04 5.96 -0.10
C ILE A 70 -3.65 6.53 0.18
N ARG A 71 -3.58 7.83 0.49
CA ARG A 71 -2.39 8.49 0.99
C ARG A 71 -2.69 9.27 2.26
N CYS A 72 -1.75 9.26 3.19
CA CYS A 72 -1.74 10.10 4.38
C CYS A 72 -0.90 11.36 4.11
N ARG A 73 -1.21 12.47 4.79
CA ARG A 73 -0.40 13.70 4.82
C ARG A 73 0.45 13.73 6.08
N PRO A 74 1.73 13.30 6.03
CA PRO A 74 2.54 13.09 7.22
C PRO A 74 2.71 14.36 8.04
N LEU A 75 2.96 15.52 7.43
CA LEU A 75 3.19 16.78 8.15
C LEU A 75 1.99 17.22 9.02
N GLN A 76 0.77 16.84 8.62
CA GLN A 76 -0.47 17.18 9.34
C GLN A 76 -0.96 16.03 10.23
N PHE A 77 -0.33 14.85 10.14
CA PHE A 77 -0.75 13.67 10.87
C PHE A 77 -0.63 13.87 12.38
N GLN A 78 -1.67 13.43 13.11
CA GLN A 78 -1.66 13.44 14.57
C GLN A 78 -2.00 12.05 15.12
N PRO A 79 -1.16 11.46 15.99
CA PRO A 79 -1.43 10.14 16.54
C PRO A 79 -2.74 10.11 17.34
N SER A 80 -3.63 9.20 16.95
CA SER A 80 -4.88 8.93 17.67
C SER A 80 -4.61 8.24 19.02
N LYS A 81 -5.67 8.03 19.82
CA LYS A 81 -5.55 7.27 21.08
C LYS A 81 -5.07 5.82 20.85
N SER A 82 -5.51 5.17 19.78
CA SER A 82 -5.07 3.82 19.42
C SER A 82 -3.61 3.81 18.97
N HIS A 83 -3.19 4.77 18.14
CA HIS A 83 -1.77 4.92 17.76
C HIS A 83 -0.87 5.12 18.98
N LYS A 84 -1.26 6.01 19.89
CA LYS A 84 -0.53 6.24 21.15
C LYS A 84 -0.47 5.01 22.05
N LYS A 85 -1.50 4.15 22.03
CA LYS A 85 -1.50 2.87 22.77
C LYS A 85 -0.43 1.92 22.21
N VAL A 86 -0.32 1.80 20.89
CA VAL A 86 0.71 0.97 20.23
C VAL A 86 2.11 1.49 20.54
N LEU A 87 2.36 2.80 20.42
CA LEU A 87 3.66 3.40 20.75
C LEU A 87 4.06 3.16 22.21
N LYS A 88 3.12 3.34 23.15
CA LYS A 88 3.35 3.04 24.57
C LYS A 88 3.60 1.55 24.83
N LYS A 89 2.94 0.66 24.08
CA LYS A 89 3.15 -0.79 24.18
C LYS A 89 4.56 -1.16 23.75
N MET A 90 5.03 -0.63 22.62
CA MET A 90 6.41 -0.79 22.17
C MET A 90 7.40 -0.25 23.20
N LEU A 91 7.23 1.00 23.66
CA LEU A 91 8.13 1.62 24.64
C LEU A 91 8.21 0.81 25.95
N LYS A 92 7.07 0.35 26.47
CA LYS A 92 7.00 -0.47 27.68
C LYS A 92 7.71 -1.81 27.50
N PHE A 93 7.51 -2.46 26.36
CA PHE A 93 8.21 -3.69 26.01
C PHE A 93 9.72 -3.47 25.97
N LEU A 94 10.19 -2.44 25.25
CA LEU A 94 11.63 -2.14 25.16
C LEU A 94 12.26 -1.81 26.52
N ALA A 95 11.57 -1.03 27.34
CA ALA A 95 12.10 -0.61 28.64
C ALA A 95 12.11 -1.74 29.69
N LYS A 96 11.11 -2.63 29.71
CA LYS A 96 10.89 -3.57 30.83
C LYS A 96 10.77 -5.04 30.44
N GLY A 97 10.74 -5.38 29.16
CA GLY A 97 10.49 -6.73 28.66
C GLY A 97 9.06 -7.24 28.93
N GLU A 98 8.14 -6.37 29.38
CA GLU A 98 6.80 -6.80 29.77
C GLU A 98 5.93 -7.14 28.55
N ILE A 99 5.59 -8.42 28.40
CA ILE A 99 4.57 -8.90 27.46
C ILE A 99 3.21 -8.72 28.13
N SER A 100 2.41 -7.76 27.67
CA SER A 100 1.03 -7.63 28.18
C SER A 100 0.23 -8.86 27.74
N LYS A 101 0.00 -9.82 28.66
CA LYS A 101 -1.03 -10.85 28.50
C LYS A 101 -2.39 -10.18 28.53
N GLY A 102 -2.91 -9.80 27.37
CA GLY A 102 -4.27 -9.31 27.21
C GLY A 102 -4.86 -9.97 25.98
N ASN A 103 -6.06 -10.56 26.13
CA ASN A 103 -6.80 -11.28 25.08
C ASN A 103 -6.64 -10.57 23.73
N CYS A 104 -5.90 -11.20 22.82
CA CYS A 104 -5.73 -10.76 21.44
C CYS A 104 -7.04 -11.02 20.69
N GLU A 105 -7.99 -10.11 20.83
CA GLU A 105 -9.05 -9.89 19.84
C GLU A 105 -8.71 -8.68 18.93
N ASP A 106 -7.48 -8.16 19.02
CA ASP A 106 -6.94 -7.31 17.95
C ASP A 106 -6.51 -8.25 16.82
N GLU A 107 -7.45 -8.52 15.91
CA GLU A 107 -7.23 -9.24 14.66
C GLU A 107 -5.88 -8.80 14.03
N PRO A 108 -5.02 -9.75 13.65
CA PRO A 108 -3.74 -9.42 13.04
C PRO A 108 -3.96 -8.50 11.82
N MET A 109 -3.00 -7.60 11.60
CA MET A 109 -2.89 -6.86 10.34
C MET A 109 -2.62 -7.89 9.25
N GLU A 110 -3.69 -8.43 8.68
CA GLU A 110 -3.67 -9.45 7.66
C GLU A 110 -3.88 -8.82 6.30
N PRO A 111 -2.83 -8.61 5.49
CA PRO A 111 -2.98 -8.57 4.06
C PRO A 111 -3.11 -10.02 3.60
N THR A 112 -4.24 -10.71 3.80
CA THR A 112 -4.54 -11.93 3.03
C THR A 112 -4.76 -11.54 1.57
N VAL A 113 -3.76 -10.98 0.91
CA VAL A 113 -3.51 -11.39 -0.46
C VAL A 113 -3.00 -12.82 -0.33
N GLU A 114 -3.90 -13.82 -0.34
CA GLU A 114 -3.54 -15.02 -1.11
C GLU A 114 -2.97 -14.45 -2.40
N ASP A 115 -1.66 -14.62 -2.63
CA ASP A 115 -0.91 -14.03 -3.73
C ASP A 115 -1.83 -13.89 -4.93
N ALA A 116 -2.43 -12.71 -5.08
CA ALA A 116 -3.43 -12.55 -6.12
C ALA A 116 -2.72 -12.60 -7.49
N VAL A 117 -1.38 -12.60 -7.46
CA VAL A 117 -0.48 -12.79 -8.58
C VAL A 117 0.02 -14.24 -8.70
N SER A 118 -0.08 -15.11 -7.68
CA SER A 118 0.44 -16.49 -7.77
C SER A 118 -0.39 -17.37 -8.70
N SER A 119 -1.72 -17.19 -8.72
CA SER A 119 -2.58 -17.82 -9.74
C SER A 119 -2.23 -17.37 -11.16
N ASP A 120 -1.55 -16.23 -11.30
CA ASP A 120 -1.15 -15.64 -12.57
C ASP A 120 0.29 -16.00 -12.98
N PHE A 121 1.08 -16.59 -12.07
CA PHE A 121 2.49 -16.89 -12.27
C PHE A 121 2.77 -18.32 -12.77
N GLY A 122 1.82 -19.25 -12.60
CA GLY A 122 1.96 -20.63 -13.10
C GLY A 122 2.19 -20.71 -14.62
N LEU A 123 1.61 -19.77 -15.38
CA LEU A 123 1.76 -19.69 -16.84
C LEU A 123 3.01 -18.92 -17.28
N ILE A 124 3.53 -18.00 -16.47
CA ILE A 124 4.72 -17.19 -16.80
C ILE A 124 6.01 -17.98 -16.59
N ASN A 125 6.01 -18.98 -15.71
CA ASN A 125 7.16 -19.86 -15.46
C ASN A 125 7.67 -20.63 -16.71
N LYS A 126 6.90 -20.68 -17.82
CA LYS A 126 7.28 -21.43 -19.03
C LYS A 126 7.91 -20.59 -20.16
N LEU A 127 7.95 -19.27 -20.06
CA LEU A 127 8.30 -18.38 -21.19
C LEU A 127 9.54 -17.51 -20.96
N ASP A 128 10.34 -17.76 -19.92
CA ASP A 128 11.65 -17.12 -19.75
C ASP A 128 12.67 -17.66 -20.77
N ILE A 129 12.57 -17.18 -22.02
CA ILE A 129 13.69 -17.21 -22.97
C ILE A 129 14.61 -16.05 -22.58
N HIS A 130 15.82 -16.43 -22.18
CA HIS A 130 16.96 -15.57 -21.90
C HIS A 130 17.12 -14.47 -22.96
N CYS A 131 16.90 -13.21 -22.59
CA CYS A 131 17.30 -12.07 -23.41
C CYS A 131 18.44 -11.36 -22.67
N ASP A 132 19.65 -11.87 -22.88
CA ASP A 132 20.89 -11.26 -22.39
C ASP A 132 21.12 -9.92 -23.10
N LEU A 133 20.74 -8.83 -22.44
CA LEU A 133 21.12 -7.48 -22.84
C LEU A 133 22.55 -7.17 -22.37
N LYS A 134 23.51 -8.03 -22.76
CA LYS A 134 24.95 -7.82 -22.55
C LYS A 134 25.84 -8.07 -23.77
N THR A 135 25.29 -8.50 -24.91
CA THR A 135 26.08 -8.77 -26.13
C THR A 135 25.84 -7.75 -27.26
N LEU A 136 25.36 -6.54 -26.95
CA LEU A 136 25.01 -5.53 -27.97
C LEU A 136 26.05 -4.42 -28.17
N ASN A 137 27.26 -4.53 -27.60
CA ASN A 137 28.31 -3.53 -27.83
C ASN A 137 29.52 -4.04 -28.65
N ASP A 138 29.70 -5.37 -28.80
CA ASP A 138 30.89 -5.91 -29.47
C ASP A 138 30.63 -6.49 -30.87
N ASP A 139 29.36 -6.77 -31.24
CA ASP A 139 29.02 -7.37 -32.55
C ASP A 139 28.68 -6.34 -33.64
N LEU A 140 28.69 -5.03 -33.35
CA LEU A 140 28.44 -3.97 -34.33
C LEU A 140 29.64 -3.74 -35.30
N LYS A 141 30.74 -4.50 -35.17
CA LYS A 141 31.93 -4.34 -36.02
C LYS A 141 32.38 -5.57 -36.80
N LYS A 142 31.63 -6.69 -36.74
CA LYS A 142 31.95 -7.90 -37.53
C LYS A 142 30.68 -8.64 -37.94
N SER A 143 29.99 -8.14 -38.96
CA SER A 143 29.40 -8.98 -40.02
C SER A 143 28.67 -8.07 -41.02
N LEU A 144 29.45 -7.25 -41.72
CA LEU A 144 29.22 -7.10 -43.15
C LEU A 144 29.79 -8.37 -43.78
N GLU A 145 29.03 -8.93 -44.72
CA GLU A 145 29.35 -10.09 -45.58
C GLU A 145 28.84 -11.47 -45.13
N SER A 146 28.10 -12.08 -46.08
CA SER A 146 27.61 -13.46 -46.20
C SER A 146 26.19 -13.72 -45.66
N GLU A 147 25.13 -13.64 -46.49
CA GLU A 147 24.74 -14.44 -47.67
C GLU A 147 23.47 -15.25 -47.33
N GLU A 148 22.52 -15.12 -48.23
CA GLU A 148 21.21 -15.74 -48.23
C GLU A 148 21.29 -17.25 -48.51
N LYS A 149 20.31 -18.00 -47.97
CA LYS A 149 19.57 -19.13 -48.60
C LYS A 149 19.37 -20.32 -47.65
N LYS A 150 18.12 -20.56 -47.23
CA LYS A 150 17.23 -21.63 -47.76
C LYS A 150 16.04 -21.92 -46.82
N LYS A 151 14.84 -21.90 -47.41
CA LYS A 151 13.60 -22.56 -46.97
C LYS A 151 13.75 -24.09 -47.06
N ALA A 152 13.06 -24.85 -46.19
CA ALA A 152 11.84 -25.61 -46.54
C ALA A 152 11.44 -26.70 -45.52
N LYS A 153 10.14 -26.67 -45.16
CA LYS A 153 9.13 -27.77 -45.01
C LYS A 153 9.37 -29.00 -44.11
N ARG A 154 8.39 -29.26 -43.21
CA ARG A 154 7.36 -30.35 -43.20
C ARG A 154 6.50 -30.20 -41.92
N GLU A 155 5.17 -30.04 -41.95
CA GLU A 155 4.08 -31.05 -42.11
C GLU A 155 4.27 -32.30 -41.22
N GLU A 156 3.28 -32.96 -40.60
CA GLU A 156 1.88 -32.79 -40.19
C GLU A 156 1.46 -34.18 -39.64
N SER A 157 0.59 -34.28 -38.63
CA SER A 157 -0.31 -35.44 -38.33
C SER A 157 -1.12 -35.12 -37.05
N ASN A 158 -2.45 -34.88 -37.04
CA ASN A 158 -3.62 -35.78 -37.25
C ASN A 158 -3.59 -37.01 -36.31
N GLU A 159 -4.61 -37.46 -35.57
CA GLU A 159 -6.10 -37.38 -35.52
C GLU A 159 -6.54 -37.70 -34.06
N ILE A 160 -7.57 -37.10 -33.44
CA ILE A 160 -9.03 -37.38 -33.44
C ILE A 160 -9.45 -38.82 -33.09
N THR A 161 -10.19 -38.99 -31.98
CA THR A 161 -11.41 -39.84 -31.95
C THR A 161 -12.45 -39.34 -30.92
N HIS A 162 -13.67 -39.16 -31.42
CA HIS A 162 -15.00 -38.99 -30.77
C HIS A 162 -15.37 -40.28 -29.96
N SER A 163 -16.39 -40.44 -29.10
CA SER A 163 -17.77 -39.93 -29.01
C SER A 163 -18.51 -40.58 -27.81
N GLN A 164 -19.44 -39.82 -27.19
CA GLN A 164 -20.84 -40.19 -26.77
C GLN A 164 -21.05 -41.26 -25.64
N ASP A 165 -22.09 -41.24 -24.79
CA ASP A 165 -23.36 -40.48 -24.72
C ASP A 165 -24.01 -40.49 -23.31
N MET A 166 -25.00 -39.60 -23.18
CA MET A 166 -26.10 -39.29 -22.23
C MET A 166 -26.58 -40.23 -21.09
N GLU A 167 -27.11 -39.64 -20.01
CA GLU A 167 -28.55 -39.76 -19.61
C GLU A 167 -29.00 -38.70 -18.57
N GLU A 168 -30.24 -38.18 -18.77
CA GLU A 168 -30.98 -37.21 -17.94
C GLU A 168 -31.76 -37.88 -16.79
N LYS A 169 -32.07 -37.12 -15.71
CA LYS A 169 -33.40 -37.18 -15.06
C LYS A 169 -33.71 -35.97 -14.17
N LEU A 170 -34.88 -35.38 -14.42
CA LEU A 170 -35.61 -34.39 -13.62
C LEU A 170 -36.39 -35.05 -12.47
N GLY A 171 -36.62 -34.31 -11.38
CA GLY A 171 -37.56 -34.68 -10.31
C GLY A 171 -37.67 -33.64 -9.19
N SER A 172 -38.86 -33.04 -9.09
CA SER A 172 -39.34 -31.98 -8.19
C SER A 172 -39.63 -32.40 -6.74
N GLY A 173 -39.66 -31.45 -5.79
CA GLY A 173 -40.44 -31.59 -4.55
C GLY A 173 -40.12 -30.59 -3.42
N GLU A 174 -40.89 -29.50 -3.31
CA GLU A 174 -41.22 -28.86 -2.01
C GLU A 174 -42.35 -29.68 -1.33
N PRO A 175 -42.48 -29.70 0.02
CA PRO A 175 -43.28 -28.66 0.69
C PRO A 175 -42.94 -28.34 2.17
N SER A 176 -43.47 -27.18 2.59
CA SER A 176 -44.15 -26.91 3.86
C SER A 176 -43.45 -26.11 4.99
N CYS A 177 -44.20 -25.08 5.36
CA CYS A 177 -44.09 -24.06 6.39
C CYS A 177 -44.16 -24.60 7.83
N SER A 178 -43.48 -23.95 8.79
CA SER A 178 -44.04 -23.81 10.14
C SER A 178 -43.57 -22.51 10.83
N VAL A 179 -44.57 -21.70 11.18
CA VAL A 179 -44.52 -20.45 11.94
C VAL A 179 -44.40 -20.74 13.44
N LYS A 180 -43.60 -19.97 14.18
CA LYS A 180 -43.84 -19.71 15.62
C LYS A 180 -43.53 -18.25 15.96
N VAL A 181 -44.53 -17.58 16.53
CA VAL A 181 -44.47 -16.21 17.04
C VAL A 181 -44.85 -16.20 18.54
N HIS A 182 -44.20 -15.28 19.27
CA HIS A 182 -44.52 -14.67 20.57
C HIS A 182 -44.30 -15.44 21.87
N THR A 183 -43.51 -14.84 22.78
CA THR A 183 -44.02 -14.35 24.09
C THR A 183 -43.14 -13.21 24.62
N ALA A 184 -43.76 -12.14 25.13
CA ALA A 184 -43.13 -10.98 25.78
C ALA A 184 -42.88 -11.21 27.28
N PRO A 185 -41.84 -10.62 27.92
CA PRO A 185 -41.67 -10.66 29.36
C PRO A 185 -42.40 -9.51 30.10
N GLN A 186 -42.90 -9.82 31.29
CA GLN A 186 -43.69 -8.95 32.17
C GLN A 186 -42.89 -7.79 32.83
N PRO A 187 -43.57 -6.70 33.27
CA PRO A 187 -42.91 -5.56 33.90
C PRO A 187 -42.60 -5.80 35.39
N GLY A 188 -41.32 -5.68 35.75
CA GLY A 188 -40.85 -5.70 37.14
C GLY A 188 -41.01 -4.36 37.86
N ARG A 189 -41.20 -4.42 39.18
CA ARG A 189 -41.53 -3.33 40.12
C ARG A 189 -40.62 -2.09 39.98
N GLY A 190 -41.24 -0.92 40.09
CA GLY A 190 -40.61 0.40 40.04
C GLY A 190 -39.58 0.66 41.15
N ALA A 191 -38.75 1.68 40.91
CA ALA A 191 -37.60 2.03 41.74
C ALA A 191 -37.99 2.53 43.14
N ASP A 192 -37.28 2.01 44.14
CA ASP A 192 -37.30 2.42 45.55
C ASP A 192 -36.89 3.90 45.71
N LEU A 193 -37.79 4.72 46.25
CA LEU A 193 -37.65 6.18 46.41
C LEU A 193 -36.72 6.60 47.57
N SER A 194 -36.17 5.64 48.33
CA SER A 194 -35.29 5.92 49.47
C SER A 194 -33.79 5.94 49.12
N LYS A 195 -33.41 5.72 47.85
CA LYS A 195 -32.01 5.78 47.39
C LYS A 195 -31.76 7.04 46.56
N PRO A 196 -30.67 7.81 46.83
CA PRO A 196 -30.34 8.95 45.98
C PRO A 196 -30.02 8.48 44.56
N PRO A 197 -30.49 9.17 43.50
CA PRO A 197 -30.31 8.74 42.13
C PRO A 197 -28.82 8.68 41.79
N CYS A 198 -28.36 7.53 41.26
CA CYS A 198 -27.00 7.38 40.75
C CYS A 198 -26.76 8.35 39.59
N ARG A 199 -26.11 9.48 39.88
CA ARG A 199 -25.67 10.43 38.85
C ARG A 199 -24.66 9.73 37.94
N LYS A 200 -24.92 9.73 36.63
CA LYS A 200 -23.99 9.17 35.62
C LYS A 200 -22.63 9.86 35.77
N ALA A 201 -21.55 9.07 35.83
CA ALA A 201 -20.18 9.56 36.07
C ALA A 201 -19.65 10.62 35.07
N LYS A 202 -20.39 10.87 33.98
CA LYS A 202 -20.13 11.94 33.00
C LYS A 202 -20.54 13.33 33.54
N GLU A 203 -21.61 13.41 34.33
CA GLU A 203 -22.12 14.67 34.87
C GLU A 203 -21.26 15.19 36.02
N ILE A 204 -20.85 14.29 36.92
CA ILE A 204 -19.91 14.59 38.01
C ILE A 204 -18.59 15.14 37.45
N ARG A 205 -18.13 14.64 36.30
CA ARG A 205 -16.92 15.16 35.62
C ARG A 205 -17.12 16.54 35.01
N LYS A 206 -18.31 16.85 34.45
CA LYS A 206 -18.63 18.18 33.92
C LYS A 206 -18.72 19.22 35.05
N GLU A 207 -19.32 18.86 36.17
CA GLU A 207 -19.49 19.73 37.33
C GLU A 207 -18.13 20.07 37.97
N ARG A 208 -17.24 19.09 38.14
CA ARG A 208 -15.86 19.31 38.60
C ARG A 208 -15.05 20.23 37.67
N LYS A 209 -15.29 20.16 36.36
CA LYS A 209 -14.64 21.06 35.38
C LYS A 209 -15.17 22.50 35.52
N ARG A 210 -16.47 22.66 35.77
CA ARG A 210 -17.11 23.97 35.97
C ARG A 210 -16.63 24.65 37.25
N LEU A 211 -16.51 23.90 38.34
CA LEU A 211 -16.00 24.40 39.62
C LEU A 211 -14.53 24.84 39.55
N LYS A 212 -13.67 24.11 38.84
CA LYS A 212 -12.28 24.53 38.61
C LYS A 212 -12.17 25.82 37.79
N LEU A 213 -13.09 26.04 36.86
CA LEU A 213 -13.11 27.24 36.03
C LEU A 213 -13.56 28.47 36.84
N MET A 214 -14.47 28.29 37.80
CA MET A 214 -14.92 29.37 38.69
C MET A 214 -13.88 29.74 39.75
N GLN A 215 -13.06 28.80 40.22
CA GLN A 215 -11.96 29.10 41.14
C GLN A 215 -10.77 29.83 40.48
N GLN A 216 -10.70 29.86 39.15
CA GLN A 216 -9.61 30.53 38.43
C GLN A 216 -9.87 32.00 38.11
N ASN A 217 -11.04 32.56 38.46
CA ASN A 217 -11.35 33.98 38.25
C ASN A 217 -12.13 34.59 39.44
N PRO A 218 -11.48 35.25 40.41
CA PRO A 218 -12.09 36.33 41.19
C PRO A 218 -11.93 37.65 40.42
N ALA A 219 -13.03 38.39 40.25
CA ALA A 219 -13.09 39.62 39.47
C ALA A 219 -12.58 40.87 40.23
N GLY A 220 -11.85 41.73 39.51
CA GLY A 220 -11.94 43.21 39.50
C GLY A 220 -11.40 44.04 40.66
N GLU A 221 -10.40 44.91 40.41
CA GLU A 221 -10.56 46.39 40.37
C GLU A 221 -9.22 47.16 40.16
N ARG A 222 -9.34 48.27 39.40
CA ARG A 222 -8.55 49.51 39.22
C ARG A 222 -7.15 49.69 39.86
N GLU A 223 -6.17 50.14 39.06
CA GLU A 223 -5.62 51.52 38.93
C GLU A 223 -4.22 51.51 38.27
N GLY A 224 -3.86 52.59 37.56
CA GLY A 224 -2.70 52.64 36.65
C GLY A 224 -1.34 52.85 37.31
N PHE A 225 -0.26 52.69 36.54
CA PHE A 225 0.91 53.57 36.47
C PHE A 225 1.93 53.05 35.44
N GLN A 226 2.61 53.97 34.75
CA GLN A 226 3.69 53.73 33.80
C GLN A 226 4.88 53.01 34.44
N ALA A 227 5.58 52.16 33.67
CA ALA A 227 6.92 51.70 34.03
C ALA A 227 7.82 51.60 32.79
N GLN A 228 8.90 52.37 32.83
CA GLN A 228 10.08 52.27 31.96
C GLN A 228 10.98 51.09 32.39
N CYS A 229 11.79 50.61 31.44
CA CYS A 229 12.94 49.69 31.50
C CYS A 229 13.82 49.86 32.78
N GLN A 230 14.58 48.92 33.35
CA GLN A 230 15.23 47.66 32.90
C GLN A 230 15.79 46.87 34.14
N PRO A 231 16.74 45.89 34.09
CA PRO A 231 16.51 44.48 34.44
C PRO A 231 17.24 43.91 35.68
N SER A 232 16.72 42.84 36.29
CA SER A 232 17.48 41.83 37.06
C SER A 232 16.50 40.70 37.41
N SER A 233 16.67 39.46 36.96
CA SER A 233 17.66 38.42 37.29
C SER A 233 16.94 37.25 38.00
N LEU A 234 17.22 36.04 37.51
CA LEU A 234 16.99 34.73 38.14
C LEU A 234 15.54 34.33 38.49
N LEU A 235 14.86 33.71 37.52
CA LEU A 235 13.74 32.80 37.76
C LEU A 235 14.09 31.39 37.24
N PRO A 236 13.78 30.32 37.98
CA PRO A 236 14.01 28.94 37.55
C PRO A 236 13.21 28.62 36.28
N PRO A 237 13.63 27.61 35.47
CA PRO A 237 13.01 27.36 34.18
C PRO A 237 11.53 27.07 34.37
N LYS A 238 10.70 27.92 33.77
CA LYS A 238 9.26 27.78 33.71
C LYS A 238 8.91 26.36 33.25
N THR A 239 8.05 25.72 34.02
CA THR A 239 7.37 24.46 33.72
C THR A 239 7.09 24.29 32.24
N LYS A 240 7.51 23.15 31.66
CA LYS A 240 7.28 22.76 30.27
C LYS A 240 5.85 23.15 29.84
N SER A 241 5.78 23.92 28.76
CA SER A 241 4.56 24.16 27.98
C SER A 241 3.76 22.86 27.87
N ASN A 242 2.45 22.91 28.08
CA ASN A 242 1.55 21.76 28.02
C ASN A 242 1.25 21.35 26.55
N GLU A 243 2.29 21.37 25.72
CA GLU A 243 2.23 21.04 24.32
C GLU A 243 2.11 19.52 24.14
N PRO A 244 1.23 19.07 23.23
CA PRO A 244 1.11 17.65 22.94
C PRO A 244 2.42 17.13 22.34
N LYS A 245 3.00 16.06 22.93
CA LYS A 245 4.16 15.35 22.38
C LYS A 245 3.97 15.06 20.89
N SER A 246 4.99 15.36 20.08
CA SER A 246 5.03 15.06 18.64
C SER A 246 5.06 13.54 18.39
N LEU A 247 4.94 13.10 17.13
CA LEU A 247 5.07 11.68 16.78
C LEU A 247 6.50 11.20 17.03
N GLU A 248 7.46 12.05 16.70
CA GLU A 248 8.90 11.84 16.82
C GLU A 248 9.27 11.71 18.31
N ASP A 249 8.73 12.57 19.18
CA ASP A 249 8.92 12.47 20.64
C ASP A 249 8.39 11.16 21.21
N LEU A 250 7.37 10.57 20.59
CA LEU A 250 6.79 9.30 21.05
C LEU A 250 7.52 8.07 20.49
N ILE A 251 8.17 8.20 19.33
CA ILE A 251 8.91 7.12 18.68
C ILE A 251 10.36 7.06 19.18
N PHE A 252 10.99 8.22 19.34
CA PHE A 252 12.40 8.38 19.68
C PHE A 252 12.60 8.74 21.16
N GLU A 253 11.60 8.50 22.01
CA GLU A 253 11.72 8.67 23.46
C GLU A 253 12.90 7.85 23.99
N SER A 254 13.84 8.51 24.67
CA SER A 254 15.05 7.86 25.18
C SER A 254 14.68 6.76 26.18
N LEU A 255 15.24 5.58 25.98
CA LEU A 255 15.08 4.45 26.88
C LEU A 255 16.01 4.60 28.10
N PRO A 256 15.63 4.06 29.28
CA PRO A 256 16.52 3.97 30.44
C PRO A 256 17.81 3.18 30.11
N GLU A 257 18.90 3.47 30.81
CA GLU A 257 20.20 2.76 30.62
C GLU A 257 20.08 1.24 30.84
N ASN A 258 19.14 0.83 31.70
CA ASN A 258 18.85 -0.58 32.01
C ASN A 258 17.67 -1.15 31.20
N ALA A 259 17.37 -0.58 30.02
CA ALA A 259 16.31 -1.08 29.16
C ALA A 259 16.52 -2.56 28.79
N SER A 260 15.44 -3.34 28.86
CA SER A 260 15.49 -4.79 28.61
C SER A 260 15.81 -5.15 27.16
N HIS A 261 15.41 -4.32 26.20
CA HIS A 261 15.63 -4.56 24.78
C HIS A 261 16.07 -3.30 24.04
N LYS A 262 16.83 -3.50 22.97
CA LYS A 262 17.27 -2.45 22.05
C LYS A 262 16.63 -2.64 20.69
N LEU A 263 15.88 -1.62 20.24
CA LEU A 263 15.31 -1.56 18.89
C LEU A 263 16.14 -0.63 17.99
N GLU A 264 16.58 -1.14 16.85
CA GLU A 264 17.23 -0.38 15.78
C GLU A 264 16.41 -0.51 14.49
N VAL A 265 16.28 0.57 13.73
CA VAL A 265 15.60 0.53 12.42
C VAL A 265 16.56 0.98 11.34
N ARG A 266 16.76 0.13 10.34
CA ARG A 266 17.70 0.33 9.25
C ARG A 266 16.95 0.38 7.92
N VAL A 267 17.25 1.36 7.08
CA VAL A 267 16.74 1.40 5.70
C VAL A 267 17.84 0.87 4.78
N VAL A 268 17.61 -0.28 4.14
CA VAL A 268 18.57 -0.92 3.24
C VAL A 268 18.02 -1.01 1.83
N ARG A 269 18.84 -0.72 0.82
CA ARG A 269 18.41 -0.72 -0.59
C ARG A 269 18.30 -2.15 -1.11
N SER A 270 17.11 -2.54 -1.58
CA SER A 270 16.85 -3.88 -2.11
C SER A 270 17.11 -3.99 -3.61
N SER A 271 16.94 -2.90 -4.37
CA SER A 271 17.16 -2.88 -5.81
C SER A 271 17.87 -1.59 -6.27
N PRO A 272 19.06 -1.70 -6.90
CA PRO A 272 19.93 -2.87 -6.88
C PRO A 272 20.36 -3.21 -5.43
N PRO A 273 20.62 -4.48 -5.11
CA PRO A 273 20.84 -4.91 -3.73
C PRO A 273 22.15 -4.35 -3.16
N SER A 274 22.07 -3.58 -2.08
CA SER A 274 23.26 -3.09 -1.37
C SER A 274 24.00 -4.21 -0.62
N SER A 275 25.22 -3.95 -0.15
CA SER A 275 25.97 -4.89 0.68
C SER A 275 25.22 -5.25 1.97
N GLN A 276 24.58 -4.27 2.62
CA GLN A 276 23.78 -4.48 3.82
C GLN A 276 22.55 -5.36 3.52
N PHE A 277 21.88 -5.13 2.39
CA PHE A 277 20.76 -5.97 1.98
C PHE A 277 21.19 -7.42 1.74
N LYS A 278 22.30 -7.64 1.02
CA LYS A 278 22.86 -8.98 0.77
C LYS A 278 23.23 -9.69 2.08
N ALA A 279 23.86 -8.98 3.01
CA ALA A 279 24.27 -9.54 4.31
C ALA A 279 23.09 -9.99 5.18
N THR A 280 21.92 -9.36 5.01
CA THR A 280 20.73 -9.57 5.85
C THR A 280 19.63 -10.36 5.12
N PHE A 281 19.85 -10.71 3.85
CA PHE A 281 18.88 -11.36 2.98
C PHE A 281 18.31 -12.64 3.58
N GLN A 282 19.18 -13.54 4.07
CA GLN A 282 18.76 -14.83 4.60
C GLN A 282 17.91 -14.69 5.86
N GLU A 283 18.30 -13.80 6.77
CA GLU A 283 17.55 -13.53 8.00
C GLU A 283 16.18 -12.93 7.69
N SER A 284 16.14 -11.95 6.79
CA SER A 284 14.91 -11.33 6.28
C SER A 284 13.97 -12.37 5.66
N TYR A 285 14.50 -13.28 4.84
CA TYR A 285 13.72 -14.37 4.24
C TYR A 285 13.14 -15.33 5.28
N GLN A 286 13.87 -15.66 6.37
CA GLN A 286 13.33 -16.53 7.41
C GLN A 286 12.14 -15.90 8.14
N VAL A 287 12.18 -14.58 8.39
CA VAL A 287 11.04 -13.84 8.96
C VAL A 287 9.86 -13.88 7.99
N TYR A 288 10.08 -13.63 6.70
CA TYR A 288 9.05 -13.73 5.66
C TYR A 288 8.43 -15.14 5.61
N LYS A 289 9.26 -16.19 5.59
CA LYS A 289 8.81 -17.58 5.53
C LYS A 289 7.91 -17.93 6.72
N ARG A 290 8.34 -17.59 7.94
CA ARG A 290 7.53 -17.79 9.15
C ARG A 290 6.21 -17.01 9.09
N TYR A 291 6.26 -15.76 8.64
CA TYR A 291 5.07 -14.94 8.48
C TYR A 291 4.06 -15.56 7.52
N GLN A 292 4.48 -16.00 6.32
CA GLN A 292 3.60 -16.66 5.35
C GLN A 292 2.96 -17.93 5.93
N MET A 293 3.76 -18.77 6.61
CA MET A 293 3.26 -20.03 7.17
C MET A 293 2.25 -19.83 8.32
N VAL A 294 2.52 -18.87 9.22
CA VAL A 294 1.69 -18.69 10.42
C VAL A 294 0.48 -17.79 10.15
N VAL A 295 0.70 -16.67 9.46
CA VAL A 295 -0.33 -15.64 9.22
C VAL A 295 -1.15 -15.96 7.98
N HIS A 296 -0.51 -16.37 6.88
CA HIS A 296 -1.21 -16.70 5.62
C HIS A 296 -1.55 -18.18 5.46
N ARG A 297 -1.15 -19.03 6.41
CA ARG A 297 -1.40 -20.49 6.37
C ARG A 297 -0.82 -21.16 5.11
N ASP A 298 0.22 -20.58 4.54
CA ASP A 298 0.91 -21.14 3.40
C ASP A 298 1.62 -22.45 3.80
N PRO A 299 1.59 -23.48 2.95
CA PRO A 299 2.31 -24.71 3.22
C PRO A 299 3.84 -24.47 3.17
N PRO A 300 4.66 -25.25 3.88
CA PRO A 300 6.10 -24.95 4.09
C PRO A 300 6.97 -24.88 2.83
N ASP A 301 6.51 -25.48 1.73
CA ASP A 301 7.14 -25.54 0.41
C ASP A 301 6.78 -24.35 -0.48
N LYS A 302 5.68 -23.65 -0.19
CA LYS A 302 5.24 -22.49 -0.97
C LYS A 302 6.17 -21.28 -0.83
N PRO A 303 6.46 -20.73 0.37
CA PRO A 303 7.23 -19.50 0.53
C PRO A 303 8.74 -19.73 0.27
N THR A 304 9.11 -19.89 -1.00
CA THR A 304 10.48 -20.14 -1.45
C THR A 304 11.29 -18.84 -1.54
N VAL A 305 12.62 -18.97 -1.54
CA VAL A 305 13.55 -17.84 -1.78
C VAL A 305 13.26 -17.16 -3.12
N SER A 306 12.91 -17.92 -4.15
CA SER A 306 12.59 -17.38 -5.48
C SER A 306 11.32 -16.51 -5.44
N GLN A 307 10.27 -16.98 -4.75
CA GLN A 307 9.05 -16.19 -4.57
C GLN A 307 9.31 -14.92 -3.76
N PHE A 308 10.03 -15.02 -2.64
CA PHE A 308 10.44 -13.87 -1.85
C PHE A 308 11.23 -12.85 -2.68
N THR A 309 12.21 -13.31 -3.45
CA THR A 309 13.04 -12.47 -4.32
C THR A 309 12.23 -11.79 -5.40
N ARG A 310 11.36 -12.54 -6.08
CA ARG A 310 10.51 -12.03 -7.16
C ARG A 310 9.49 -11.03 -6.65
N PHE A 311 8.88 -11.28 -5.49
CA PHE A 311 7.78 -10.48 -4.96
C PHE A 311 8.26 -9.23 -4.22
N LEU A 312 9.30 -9.34 -3.39
CA LEU A 312 9.67 -8.30 -2.41
C LEU A 312 11.07 -7.71 -2.59
N CYS A 313 11.97 -8.37 -3.31
CA CYS A 313 13.35 -7.90 -3.46
C CYS A 313 13.59 -7.27 -4.84
N SER A 314 13.04 -7.90 -5.89
CA SER A 314 13.16 -7.44 -7.26
C SER A 314 12.30 -6.19 -7.46
N SER A 315 12.81 -5.23 -8.24
CA SER A 315 12.07 -4.01 -8.57
C SER A 315 12.42 -3.57 -9.98
N PRO A 316 11.46 -2.98 -10.73
CA PRO A 316 11.76 -2.34 -12.00
C PRO A 316 12.38 -0.95 -11.79
N LEU A 317 12.31 -0.39 -10.56
CA LEU A 317 12.72 0.97 -10.28
C LEU A 317 14.23 1.14 -10.43
N GLU A 318 14.61 2.05 -11.32
CA GLU A 318 15.99 2.48 -11.49
C GLU A 318 16.43 3.32 -10.28
N THR A 319 17.72 3.24 -9.96
CA THR A 319 18.30 4.09 -8.91
C THR A 319 18.48 5.49 -9.45
N GLU A 320 17.94 6.46 -8.72
CA GLU A 320 18.07 7.86 -9.04
C GLU A 320 18.55 8.62 -7.80
N ASN A 321 19.66 9.33 -7.96
CA ASN A 321 20.21 10.23 -6.94
C ASN A 321 20.13 11.64 -7.50
N SER A 322 19.22 12.45 -6.96
CA SER A 322 19.12 13.87 -7.29
C SER A 322 19.84 14.69 -6.21
N PRO A 323 20.53 15.79 -6.56
CA PRO A 323 21.13 16.69 -5.56
C PRO A 323 20.13 17.19 -4.51
N ASN A 324 18.86 17.35 -4.90
CA ASN A 324 17.76 17.79 -4.03
C ASN A 324 16.92 16.62 -3.49
N GLY A 325 17.36 15.38 -3.73
CA GLY A 325 16.69 14.16 -3.30
C GLY A 325 17.14 13.68 -1.91
N PRO A 326 16.52 12.60 -1.40
CA PRO A 326 16.94 11.92 -0.19
C PRO A 326 18.40 11.45 -0.25
N ASP A 327 19.13 11.46 0.87
CA ASP A 327 20.50 10.93 0.96
C ASP A 327 20.59 9.45 0.58
N CYS A 328 19.55 8.69 0.90
CA CYS A 328 19.46 7.29 0.51
C CYS A 328 19.17 7.08 -0.98
N GLY A 329 18.83 8.13 -1.73
CA GLY A 329 18.35 8.11 -3.10
C GLY A 329 16.91 7.63 -3.24
N TYR A 330 16.37 7.70 -4.45
CA TYR A 330 15.07 7.12 -4.78
C TYR A 330 15.21 5.63 -5.16
N GLY A 331 14.09 4.91 -5.14
CA GLY A 331 14.00 3.49 -5.53
C GLY A 331 13.38 2.61 -4.45
N SER A 332 13.77 1.33 -4.42
CA SER A 332 13.18 0.31 -3.54
C SER A 332 14.09 -0.07 -2.37
N PHE A 333 13.49 -0.16 -1.18
CA PHE A 333 14.18 -0.38 0.09
C PHE A 333 13.41 -1.34 0.99
N HIS A 334 14.14 -1.97 1.91
CA HIS A 334 13.60 -2.69 3.05
C HIS A 334 13.94 -1.88 4.31
N GLN A 335 12.91 -1.46 5.04
CA GLN A 335 13.03 -0.89 6.37
C GLN A 335 12.99 -2.04 7.40
N GLN A 336 14.16 -2.43 7.90
CA GLN A 336 14.36 -3.56 8.80
C GLN A 336 14.30 -3.12 10.26
N TYR A 337 13.56 -3.87 11.07
CA TYR A 337 13.37 -3.64 12.50
C TYR A 337 14.15 -4.70 13.28
N TRP A 338 15.21 -4.26 13.95
CA TRP A 338 16.16 -5.08 14.66
C TRP A 338 15.93 -5.00 16.16
N LEU A 339 15.53 -6.10 16.79
CA LEU A 339 15.40 -6.23 18.24
C LEU A 339 16.53 -7.11 18.76
N ASP A 340 17.38 -6.56 19.62
CA ASP A 340 18.52 -7.26 20.23
C ASP A 340 19.41 -8.00 19.20
N GLY A 341 19.64 -7.35 18.07
CA GLY A 341 20.47 -7.88 16.99
C GLY A 341 19.77 -8.88 16.06
N LYS A 342 18.44 -9.06 16.16
CA LYS A 342 17.65 -9.92 15.25
C LYS A 342 16.58 -9.15 14.52
N ILE A 343 16.34 -9.46 13.25
CA ILE A 343 15.22 -8.89 12.49
C ILE A 343 13.89 -9.46 12.99
N ILE A 344 12.98 -8.59 13.44
CA ILE A 344 11.62 -8.97 13.87
C ILE A 344 10.52 -8.48 12.92
N ALA A 345 10.83 -7.51 12.05
CA ALA A 345 9.91 -7.04 11.02
C ALA A 345 10.66 -6.37 9.87
N VAL A 346 10.04 -6.36 8.70
CA VAL A 346 10.54 -5.66 7.52
C VAL A 346 9.40 -5.02 6.75
N GLY A 347 9.45 -3.69 6.63
CA GLY A 347 8.61 -2.92 5.72
C GLY A 347 9.29 -2.81 4.36
N VAL A 348 8.64 -3.29 3.30
CA VAL A 348 9.09 -3.11 1.92
C VAL A 348 8.49 -1.80 1.42
N ILE A 349 9.35 -0.84 1.09
CA ILE A 349 8.96 0.53 0.74
C ILE A 349 9.61 0.98 -0.56
N ASP A 350 8.91 1.84 -1.29
CA ASP A 350 9.49 2.64 -2.37
C ASP A 350 9.60 4.10 -1.92
N ILE A 351 10.77 4.69 -2.15
CA ILE A 351 11.00 6.12 -1.95
C ILE A 351 10.93 6.76 -3.33
N LEU A 352 9.91 7.58 -3.56
CA LEU A 352 9.56 8.20 -4.84
C LEU A 352 9.61 9.73 -4.74
N PRO A 353 9.58 10.45 -5.87
CA PRO A 353 9.69 11.90 -5.90
C PRO A 353 8.72 12.64 -4.96
N TYR A 354 7.49 12.14 -4.77
CA TYR A 354 6.47 12.81 -3.95
C TYR A 354 6.04 12.04 -2.70
N CYS A 355 6.46 10.78 -2.56
CA CYS A 355 6.03 9.95 -1.43
C CYS A 355 6.99 8.84 -1.01
N VAL A 356 6.83 8.40 0.24
CA VAL A 356 7.16 7.02 0.62
C VAL A 356 5.93 6.16 0.38
N SER A 357 6.08 5.05 -0.34
CA SER A 357 5.01 4.11 -0.67
C SER A 357 5.25 2.77 0.03
N SER A 358 4.33 2.36 0.89
CA SER A 358 4.35 1.08 1.56
C SER A 358 3.86 -0.01 0.60
N VAL A 359 4.72 -0.98 0.31
CA VAL A 359 4.46 -2.07 -0.63
C VAL A 359 3.95 -3.31 0.11
N TYR A 360 4.70 -3.74 1.13
CA TYR A 360 4.37 -4.93 1.91
C TYR A 360 5.02 -4.89 3.28
N LEU A 361 4.45 -5.59 4.26
CA LEU A 361 5.03 -5.76 5.59
C LEU A 361 4.93 -7.23 5.99
N TYR A 362 6.04 -7.76 6.51
CA TYR A 362 6.06 -9.05 7.19
C TYR A 362 6.83 -8.93 8.50
N TYR A 363 6.48 -9.78 9.46
CA TYR A 363 7.06 -9.75 10.80
C TYR A 363 7.10 -11.13 11.43
N ASP A 364 7.95 -11.31 12.44
CA ASP A 364 8.01 -12.54 13.21
C ASP A 364 6.77 -12.66 14.10
N PRO A 365 5.91 -13.68 13.90
CA PRO A 365 4.63 -13.81 14.59
C PRO A 365 4.71 -13.81 16.13
N ASP A 366 5.86 -14.19 16.69
CA ASP A 366 6.11 -14.17 18.14
C ASP A 366 6.03 -12.75 18.72
N TYR A 367 6.21 -11.73 17.89
CA TYR A 367 6.10 -10.30 18.25
C TYR A 367 4.78 -9.65 17.81
N SER A 368 3.80 -10.45 17.39
CA SER A 368 2.45 -9.97 16.96
C SER A 368 1.78 -9.07 18.00
N PHE A 369 2.02 -9.33 19.29
CA PHE A 369 1.51 -8.51 20.38
C PHE A 369 1.96 -7.05 20.26
N LEU A 370 3.08 -6.72 19.62
CA LEU A 370 3.53 -5.32 19.46
C LEU A 370 2.73 -4.53 18.42
N SER A 371 1.77 -5.17 17.73
CA SER A 371 0.97 -4.55 16.67
C SER A 371 1.87 -3.93 15.59
N LEU A 372 2.83 -4.73 15.10
CA LEU A 372 3.93 -4.27 14.24
C LEU A 372 3.46 -3.60 12.95
N GLY A 373 2.28 -3.95 12.44
CA GLY A 373 1.69 -3.23 11.30
C GLY A 373 1.30 -1.78 11.59
N VAL A 374 0.74 -1.51 12.77
CA VAL A 374 0.42 -0.12 13.16
C VAL A 374 1.71 0.62 13.49
N TYR A 375 2.64 -0.04 14.19
CA TYR A 375 3.92 0.54 14.55
C TYR A 375 4.74 0.92 13.31
N SER A 376 4.83 0.04 12.30
CA SER A 376 5.58 0.32 11.08
C SER A 376 5.00 1.48 10.30
N ALA A 377 3.67 1.56 10.16
CA ALA A 377 3.02 2.69 9.50
C ALA A 377 3.32 4.03 10.21
N LEU A 378 3.37 4.05 11.55
CA LEU A 378 3.76 5.24 12.32
C LEU A 378 5.24 5.61 12.09
N ARG A 379 6.12 4.62 11.97
CA ARG A 379 7.53 4.81 11.64
C ARG A 379 7.73 5.30 10.22
N GLU A 380 6.97 4.79 9.25
CA GLU A 380 7.00 5.24 7.86
C GLU A 380 6.48 6.68 7.71
N ILE A 381 5.47 7.07 8.50
CA ILE A 381 5.03 8.48 8.59
C ILE A 381 6.15 9.38 9.12
N ALA A 382 6.77 9.00 10.23
CA ALA A 382 7.89 9.77 10.80
C ALA A 382 9.09 9.83 9.84
N PHE A 383 9.40 8.72 9.18
CA PHE A 383 10.45 8.65 8.16
C PHE A 383 10.15 9.57 6.97
N THR A 384 8.89 9.62 6.51
CA THR A 384 8.48 10.53 5.45
C THR A 384 8.68 11.99 5.84
N ARG A 385 8.40 12.36 7.10
CA ARG A 385 8.67 13.72 7.62
C ARG A 385 10.16 14.04 7.62
N GLN A 386 11.00 13.09 8.04
CA GLN A 386 12.45 13.26 8.00
C GLN A 386 12.96 13.47 6.57
N LEU A 387 12.47 12.69 5.61
CA LEU A 387 12.84 12.87 4.20
C LEU A 387 12.36 14.22 3.64
N HIS A 388 11.19 14.69 4.06
CA HIS A 388 10.63 15.98 3.65
C HIS A 388 11.52 17.16 4.00
N GLU A 389 12.23 17.12 5.14
CA GLU A 389 13.12 18.21 5.59
C GLU A 389 14.19 18.57 4.54
N LYS A 390 14.69 17.56 3.81
CA LYS A 390 15.65 17.75 2.71
C LYS A 390 14.97 17.84 1.35
N THR A 391 13.85 17.14 1.16
CA THR A 391 13.16 17.03 -0.12
C THR A 391 11.69 17.45 0.04
N PRO A 392 11.37 18.76 -0.02
CA PRO A 392 10.02 19.27 0.28
C PRO A 392 8.91 18.71 -0.62
N GLN A 393 9.24 18.32 -1.86
CA GLN A 393 8.29 17.67 -2.76
C GLN A 393 7.81 16.30 -2.27
N LEU A 394 8.62 15.60 -1.46
CA LEU A 394 8.27 14.32 -0.85
C LEU A 394 7.41 14.61 0.38
N SER A 395 6.10 14.63 0.18
CA SER A 395 5.13 15.18 1.15
C SER A 395 4.02 14.20 1.54
N TYR A 396 4.02 12.99 0.98
CA TYR A 396 2.93 12.03 1.18
C TYR A 396 3.43 10.65 1.59
N TYR A 397 2.60 9.93 2.33
CA TYR A 397 2.83 8.53 2.67
C TYR A 397 1.71 7.67 2.06
N TYR A 398 2.04 6.81 1.11
CA TYR A 398 1.08 5.99 0.38
C TYR A 398 0.95 4.64 1.09
N MET A 399 -0.26 4.31 1.54
CA MET A 399 -0.51 3.11 2.35
C MET A 399 -1.03 1.95 1.50
N GLY A 400 -0.82 1.98 0.18
CA GLY A 400 -1.38 1.00 -0.75
C GLY A 400 -2.87 1.26 -1.03
N PHE A 401 -3.71 0.25 -0.88
CA PHE A 401 -5.15 0.33 -1.10
C PHE A 401 -5.95 0.42 0.20
N TYR A 402 -7.07 1.14 0.14
CA TYR A 402 -8.18 1.17 1.08
C TYR A 402 -9.38 0.47 0.44
N ILE A 403 -9.95 -0.50 1.15
CA ILE A 403 -11.14 -1.24 0.71
C ILE A 403 -12.19 -1.06 1.80
N HIS A 404 -13.25 -0.31 1.49
CA HIS A 404 -14.25 0.06 2.49
C HIS A 404 -15.00 -1.14 3.07
N SER A 405 -15.24 -2.16 2.24
CA SER A 405 -15.96 -3.38 2.61
C SER A 405 -15.11 -4.43 3.32
N CYS A 406 -13.79 -4.25 3.39
CA CYS A 406 -12.87 -5.24 3.97
C CYS A 406 -12.30 -4.71 5.31
N PRO A 407 -12.68 -5.28 6.48
CA PRO A 407 -12.20 -4.81 7.78
C PRO A 407 -10.66 -4.73 7.87
N LYS A 408 -9.96 -5.73 7.31
CA LYS A 408 -8.49 -5.81 7.25
C LYS A 408 -7.84 -4.66 6.48
N MET A 409 -8.60 -3.94 5.64
CA MET A 409 -8.12 -2.83 4.83
C MET A 409 -8.77 -1.49 5.21
N LYS A 410 -9.89 -1.51 5.94
CA LYS A 410 -10.64 -0.32 6.38
C LYS A 410 -9.88 0.51 7.41
N TYR A 411 -8.97 -0.09 8.18
CA TYR A 411 -8.19 0.61 9.22
C TYR A 411 -7.33 1.76 8.67
N LYS A 412 -6.89 1.70 7.40
CA LYS A 412 -6.03 2.74 6.80
C LYS A 412 -6.70 4.11 6.77
N GLY A 413 -8.04 4.16 6.76
CA GLY A 413 -8.80 5.40 6.88
C GLY A 413 -8.68 6.10 8.25
N GLN A 414 -8.04 5.47 9.24
CA GLN A 414 -7.80 6.05 10.56
C GLN A 414 -6.54 6.94 10.61
N TYR A 415 -5.70 6.92 9.58
CA TYR A 415 -4.47 7.71 9.51
C TYR A 415 -4.74 9.12 8.99
N ARG A 416 -5.30 9.99 9.82
CA ARG A 416 -5.80 11.31 9.39
C ARG A 416 -4.76 12.44 9.53
N PRO A 417 -4.80 13.45 8.63
CA PRO A 417 -5.66 13.51 7.44
C PRO A 417 -5.16 12.58 6.32
N SER A 418 -6.11 12.00 5.58
CA SER A 418 -5.86 11.10 4.45
C SER A 418 -6.78 11.45 3.27
N ASP A 419 -6.30 11.13 2.08
CA ASP A 419 -7.03 11.32 0.82
C ASP A 419 -7.23 9.98 0.12
N LEU A 420 -8.38 9.80 -0.53
CA LEU A 420 -8.63 8.73 -1.49
C LEU A 420 -8.53 9.25 -2.92
N LEU A 421 -7.97 8.44 -3.81
CA LEU A 421 -7.91 8.75 -5.23
C LEU A 421 -9.25 8.44 -5.90
N CYS A 422 -9.83 9.41 -6.60
CA CYS A 422 -11.00 9.20 -7.44
C CYS A 422 -10.67 8.21 -8.56
N PRO A 423 -11.42 7.10 -8.72
CA PRO A 423 -11.07 6.04 -9.67
C PRO A 423 -11.22 6.44 -11.14
N GLU A 424 -11.93 7.54 -11.43
CA GLU A 424 -12.24 7.99 -12.80
C GLU A 424 -11.45 9.22 -13.22
N THR A 425 -11.28 10.20 -12.32
CA THR A 425 -10.62 11.47 -12.64
C THR A 425 -9.21 11.59 -12.07
N TYR A 426 -8.78 10.64 -11.23
CA TYR A 426 -7.48 10.64 -10.54
C TYR A 426 -7.20 11.88 -9.68
N VAL A 427 -8.26 12.55 -9.22
CA VAL A 427 -8.16 13.64 -8.25
C VAL A 427 -8.18 13.06 -6.83
N TRP A 428 -7.37 13.64 -5.95
CA TRP A 428 -7.33 13.29 -4.53
C TRP A 428 -8.44 13.99 -3.76
N VAL A 429 -9.27 13.22 -3.06
CA VAL A 429 -10.40 13.72 -2.28
C VAL A 429 -10.22 13.33 -0.82
N PRO A 430 -10.41 14.25 0.15
CA PRO A 430 -10.33 13.90 1.58
C PRO A 430 -11.24 12.72 1.92
N ILE A 431 -10.72 11.76 2.67
CA ILE A 431 -11.44 10.52 2.96
C ILE A 431 -12.79 10.78 3.63
N GLU A 432 -12.89 11.81 4.47
CA GLU A 432 -14.12 12.20 5.17
C GLU A 432 -15.26 12.54 4.19
N GLN A 433 -14.93 13.07 3.01
CA GLN A 433 -15.91 13.39 1.96
C GLN A 433 -16.30 12.14 1.15
N CYS A 434 -15.44 11.12 1.12
CA CYS A 434 -15.66 9.87 0.38
C CYS A 434 -16.53 8.88 1.16
N LEU A 435 -16.39 8.84 2.49
CA LEU A 435 -17.05 7.85 3.35
C LEU A 435 -18.58 7.80 3.21
N PRO A 436 -19.32 8.93 3.17
CA PRO A 436 -20.78 8.88 3.04
C PRO A 436 -21.28 8.16 1.77
N SER A 437 -20.53 8.26 0.67
CA SER A 437 -20.85 7.55 -0.59
C SER A 437 -20.51 6.07 -0.49
N LEU A 438 -19.37 5.74 0.14
CA LEU A 438 -18.90 4.36 0.31
C LEU A 438 -19.78 3.52 1.24
N GLU A 439 -20.51 4.14 2.17
CA GLU A 439 -21.52 3.46 2.98
C GLU A 439 -22.77 3.08 2.16
N LYS A 440 -23.00 3.73 1.01
CA LYS A 440 -24.15 3.46 0.12
C LYS A 440 -23.81 2.50 -1.02
N SER A 441 -22.59 2.56 -1.54
CA SER A 441 -22.15 1.76 -2.68
C SER A 441 -20.69 1.35 -2.53
N LYS A 442 -20.35 0.13 -2.97
CA LYS A 442 -18.96 -0.34 -3.00
C LYS A 442 -18.09 0.48 -3.97
N TYR A 443 -18.64 0.78 -5.15
CA TYR A 443 -18.00 1.61 -6.17
C TYR A 443 -18.55 3.03 -6.14
N CYS A 444 -17.67 4.03 -6.03
CA CYS A 444 -18.00 5.43 -5.98
C CYS A 444 -16.97 6.24 -6.76
N ARG A 445 -17.46 7.10 -7.64
CA ARG A 445 -16.73 8.28 -8.13
C ARG A 445 -16.73 9.32 -7.01
N PHE A 446 -15.58 9.91 -6.69
CA PHE A 446 -15.46 10.90 -5.61
C PHE A 446 -15.49 12.35 -6.08
N ASN A 447 -15.13 12.60 -7.34
CA ASN A 447 -15.24 13.92 -7.92
C ASN A 447 -16.72 14.31 -8.03
N GLN A 448 -17.09 15.45 -7.42
CA GLN A 448 -18.47 15.93 -7.34
C GLN A 448 -18.94 16.56 -8.66
N ASP A 449 -18.01 16.98 -9.52
CA ASP A 449 -18.33 17.44 -10.87
C ASP A 449 -18.61 16.22 -11.78
N PRO A 450 -19.84 16.05 -12.28
CA PRO A 450 -20.18 14.95 -13.18
C PRO A 450 -19.47 15.05 -14.54
N GLU A 451 -19.14 16.27 -14.99
CA GLU A 451 -18.50 16.53 -16.28
C GLU A 451 -16.97 16.40 -16.22
N ALA A 452 -16.40 16.33 -15.01
CA ALA A 452 -14.97 16.17 -14.86
C ALA A 452 -14.47 14.87 -15.50
N VAL A 453 -13.32 14.95 -16.14
CA VAL A 453 -12.65 13.79 -16.76
C VAL A 453 -11.23 13.67 -16.21
N ASP A 454 -10.57 12.56 -16.51
CA ASP A 454 -9.13 12.43 -16.33
C ASP A 454 -8.40 13.49 -17.17
N GLU A 455 -7.85 14.52 -16.51
CA GLU A 455 -7.09 15.59 -17.17
C GLU A 455 -5.84 15.07 -17.87
N GLY A 456 -5.24 14.01 -17.31
CA GLY A 456 -4.08 13.31 -17.85
C GLY A 456 -4.42 12.27 -18.90
N ARG A 457 -5.69 12.15 -19.34
CA ARG A 457 -6.10 11.17 -20.35
C ARG A 457 -5.29 11.35 -21.63
N SER A 458 -4.99 10.23 -22.30
CA SER A 458 -4.32 10.33 -23.59
C SER A 458 -5.24 10.98 -24.64
N LYS A 459 -4.79 12.10 -25.22
CA LYS A 459 -5.48 12.85 -26.29
C LYS A 459 -4.86 12.57 -27.66
N GLU A 460 -3.57 12.23 -27.68
CA GLU A 460 -2.78 11.98 -28.89
C GLU A 460 -2.13 10.60 -28.78
N PRO A 461 -2.90 9.49 -28.86
CA PRO A 461 -2.35 8.14 -28.71
C PRO A 461 -1.29 7.79 -29.77
N ASP A 462 -1.29 8.48 -30.91
CA ASP A 462 -0.32 8.28 -31.98
C ASP A 462 1.12 8.68 -31.59
N ARG A 463 1.30 9.50 -30.55
CA ARG A 463 2.60 9.92 -30.02
C ARG A 463 3.21 8.93 -29.03
N LEU A 464 2.44 7.94 -28.58
CA LEU A 464 2.91 6.89 -27.69
C LEU A 464 4.16 6.22 -28.26
N GLN A 465 5.16 5.98 -27.44
CA GLN A 465 6.41 5.36 -27.88
C GLN A 465 6.32 3.84 -27.83
N VAL A 466 6.54 3.18 -28.98
CA VAL A 466 6.58 1.72 -29.12
C VAL A 466 8.01 1.28 -29.37
N PHE A 467 8.47 0.27 -28.65
CA PHE A 467 9.71 -0.44 -28.94
C PHE A 467 9.37 -1.78 -29.63
N TYR A 468 9.67 -1.86 -30.93
CA TYR A 468 9.36 -2.99 -31.80
C TYR A 468 10.53 -3.29 -32.73
N LYS A 469 10.91 -4.57 -32.87
CA LYS A 469 12.04 -5.01 -33.74
C LYS A 469 13.32 -4.18 -33.58
N LYS A 470 13.71 -3.91 -32.33
CA LYS A 470 14.91 -3.11 -31.97
C LYS A 470 14.85 -1.63 -32.40
N ALA A 471 13.70 -1.12 -32.80
CA ALA A 471 13.50 0.29 -33.14
C ALA A 471 12.46 0.93 -32.19
N ILE A 472 12.70 2.20 -31.84
CA ILE A 472 11.72 3.04 -31.14
C ILE A 472 10.97 3.84 -32.20
N MET A 473 9.64 3.80 -32.16
CA MET A 473 8.80 4.58 -33.08
C MET A 473 7.49 5.02 -32.42
N PRO A 474 6.88 6.13 -32.87
CA PRO A 474 5.54 6.50 -32.44
C PRO A 474 4.50 5.46 -32.86
N TYR A 475 3.46 5.27 -32.04
CA TYR A 475 2.36 4.36 -32.33
C TYR A 475 1.67 4.68 -33.65
N GLY A 476 1.59 5.96 -34.04
CA GLY A 476 1.04 6.38 -35.33
C GLY A 476 1.76 5.79 -36.55
N VAL A 477 3.05 5.48 -36.43
CA VAL A 477 3.85 4.78 -37.44
C VAL A 477 3.70 3.27 -37.29
N TYR A 478 3.80 2.75 -36.06
CA TYR A 478 3.66 1.32 -35.76
C TYR A 478 2.33 0.76 -36.25
N LYS A 479 1.22 1.46 -36.03
CA LYS A 479 -0.13 1.00 -36.43
C LYS A 479 -0.31 0.86 -37.94
N GLN A 480 0.51 1.54 -38.76
CA GLN A 480 0.48 1.37 -40.23
C GLN A 480 1.15 0.05 -40.66
N GLN A 481 2.05 -0.47 -39.82
CA GLN A 481 2.75 -1.74 -40.06
C GLN A 481 1.99 -2.94 -39.49
N GLN A 482 1.05 -2.72 -38.58
CA GLN A 482 0.23 -3.74 -37.95
C GLN A 482 -1.15 -3.84 -38.60
N ARG A 483 -1.65 -5.07 -38.76
CA ARG A 483 -2.98 -5.34 -39.34
C ARG A 483 -3.98 -5.91 -38.33
N ASP A 484 -3.57 -6.12 -37.09
CA ASP A 484 -4.39 -6.72 -36.04
C ASP A 484 -5.18 -5.63 -35.26
N PRO A 485 -6.53 -5.61 -35.34
CA PRO A 485 -7.35 -4.67 -34.57
C PRO A 485 -7.27 -4.86 -33.05
N SER A 486 -6.97 -6.08 -32.59
CA SER A 486 -6.86 -6.39 -31.16
C SER A 486 -5.64 -5.70 -30.53
N GLU A 487 -4.55 -5.63 -31.28
CA GLU A 487 -3.34 -4.91 -30.91
C GLU A 487 -3.61 -3.41 -30.76
N ALA A 488 -4.36 -2.83 -31.71
CA ALA A 488 -4.76 -1.44 -31.63
C ALA A 488 -5.61 -1.14 -30.38
N ALA A 489 -6.59 -2.00 -30.08
CA ALA A 489 -7.40 -1.87 -28.87
C ALA A 489 -6.57 -1.97 -27.59
N ALA A 490 -5.59 -2.89 -27.55
CA ALA A 490 -4.70 -3.07 -26.40
C ALA A 490 -3.79 -1.84 -26.17
N VAL A 491 -3.22 -1.26 -27.22
CA VAL A 491 -2.37 -0.06 -27.12
C VAL A 491 -3.19 1.15 -26.67
N LEU A 492 -4.39 1.35 -27.22
CA LEU A 492 -5.28 2.44 -26.82
C LEU A 492 -5.76 2.29 -25.36
N GLN A 493 -6.06 1.07 -24.93
CA GLN A 493 -6.39 0.79 -23.53
C GLN A 493 -5.20 1.12 -22.62
N TYR A 494 -3.99 0.69 -22.99
CA TYR A 494 -2.77 1.03 -22.26
C TYR A 494 -2.59 2.56 -22.15
N ALA A 495 -2.66 3.30 -23.26
CA ALA A 495 -2.50 4.76 -23.29
C ALA A 495 -3.52 5.46 -22.37
N ARG A 496 -4.77 5.00 -22.37
CA ARG A 496 -5.82 5.51 -21.47
C ARG A 496 -5.48 5.26 -19.99
N LEU A 497 -4.99 4.07 -19.65
CA LEU A 497 -4.71 3.70 -18.26
C LEU A 497 -3.45 4.39 -17.70
N VAL A 498 -2.39 4.51 -18.49
CA VAL A 498 -1.14 5.16 -18.04
C VAL A 498 -1.18 6.69 -18.15
N GLY A 499 -2.04 7.23 -19.01
CA GLY A 499 -2.15 8.68 -19.24
C GLY A 499 -1.13 9.20 -20.24
N GLN A 500 -1.36 10.42 -20.76
CA GLN A 500 -0.56 11.01 -21.84
C GLN A 500 0.93 11.07 -21.47
N ALA A 501 1.26 11.61 -20.30
CA ALA A 501 2.64 11.81 -19.88
C ALA A 501 3.45 10.51 -19.84
N CYS A 502 2.93 9.47 -19.18
CA CYS A 502 3.58 8.16 -19.18
C CYS A 502 3.60 7.51 -20.56
N SER A 503 2.53 7.66 -21.36
CA SER A 503 2.50 7.06 -22.70
C SER A 503 3.54 7.63 -23.67
N GLU A 504 3.91 8.90 -23.50
CA GLU A 504 4.95 9.55 -24.31
C GLU A 504 6.37 9.30 -23.78
N ARG A 505 6.55 9.13 -22.46
CA ARG A 505 7.88 8.91 -21.85
C ARG A 505 8.29 7.44 -21.80
N MET A 506 7.36 6.52 -21.58
CA MET A 506 7.63 5.09 -21.44
C MET A 506 7.58 4.38 -22.79
N LEU A 507 8.48 3.43 -22.99
CA LEU A 507 8.53 2.56 -24.16
C LEU A 507 7.60 1.36 -23.96
N LEU A 508 6.57 1.25 -24.79
CA LEU A 508 5.71 0.08 -24.85
C LEU A 508 6.38 -1.00 -25.70
N PHE A 509 6.84 -2.07 -25.06
CA PHE A 509 7.44 -3.21 -25.73
C PHE A 509 6.39 -4.03 -26.48
N ARG A 510 6.71 -4.33 -27.75
CA ARG A 510 5.97 -5.20 -28.65
C ARG A 510 6.93 -6.15 -29.35
N ASN A 511 6.55 -7.43 -29.37
CA ASN A 511 7.30 -8.50 -30.04
C ASN A 511 6.95 -8.60 -31.52
#